data_AF-A0A7G9SD33-F1
#
_entry.id   AF-A0A7G9SD33-F1
#
_cell.length_a   1.000
_cell.length_b   1.000
_cell.length_c   1.000
_cell.angle_alpha   90.00
_cell.angle_beta   90.00
_cell.angle_gamma   90.00
#
_symmetry.space_group_name_H-M   'P 1'
#
loop_
_entity.id
_entity.type
_entity.pdbx_description
1 polymer ?
#
loop_
_entity_poly.entity_id
_entity_poly.type
_entity_poly.pdbx_seq_one_letter_code
_entity_poly.pdbx_strand_id
1 'polypeptide(L)'
;MRKVGVVLMLSVSLSACVSTRQFADVHFSPPSGDYKLLVMRPDVSVGSVTTGGMVEPRADWTEQSRRNLLAALRAQQATRGGTP
;
A
#
# COMPACT_ATOMS: atom_id res chain seq x y z
N MET A 1 -4.08 -33.41 26.21
CA MET A 1 -4.87 -33.12 24.98
C MET A 1 -5.83 -31.95 25.16
N ARG A 2 -6.74 -31.93 26.16
CA ARG A 2 -7.70 -30.82 26.40
C ARG A 2 -7.06 -29.43 26.59
N LYS A 3 -5.91 -29.35 27.29
CA LYS A 3 -5.18 -28.09 27.50
C LYS A 3 -4.56 -27.51 26.21
N VAL A 4 -4.14 -28.38 25.30
CA VAL A 4 -3.56 -27.98 24.00
C VAL A 4 -4.64 -27.40 23.10
N GLY A 5 -5.83 -28.00 23.09
CA GLY A 5 -6.98 -27.48 22.33
C GLY A 5 -7.40 -26.08 22.79
N VAL A 6 -7.41 -25.82 24.10
CA VAL A 6 -7.74 -24.48 24.65
C VAL A 6 -6.71 -23.42 24.26
N VAL A 7 -5.41 -23.75 24.31
CA VAL A 7 -4.34 -22.81 23.91
C VAL A 7 -4.45 -22.46 22.42
N LEU A 8 -4.72 -23.45 21.57
CA LEU A 8 -4.84 -23.25 20.13
C LEU A 8 -6.06 -22.39 19.77
N MET A 9 -7.20 -22.63 20.45
CA MET A 9 -8.42 -21.85 20.27
C MET A 9 -8.24 -20.39 20.71
N LEU A 10 -7.49 -20.15 21.79
CA LEU A 10 -7.20 -18.79 22.28
C LEU A 10 -6.30 -18.02 21.31
N SER A 11 -5.31 -18.69 20.69
CA SER A 11 -4.38 -18.04 19.76
C SER A 11 -5.04 -17.55 18.46
N VAL A 12 -6.06 -18.26 17.97
CA VAL A 12 -6.76 -17.88 16.72
C VAL A 12 -7.58 -16.60 16.89
N SER A 13 -8.11 -16.34 18.09
CA SER A 13 -8.93 -15.17 18.38
C SER A 13 -8.18 -13.83 18.27
N LEU A 14 -6.86 -13.82 18.48
CA LEU A 14 -6.06 -12.58 18.49
C LEU A 14 -5.67 -12.10 17.08
N SER A 15 -5.84 -12.89 16.02
CA SER A 15 -5.42 -12.51 14.66
C SER A 15 -6.44 -11.67 13.88
N ALA A 16 -7.61 -11.35 14.46
CA ALA A 16 -8.70 -10.69 13.75
C ALA A 16 -8.65 -9.14 13.73
N CYS A 17 -7.61 -8.50 14.28
CA CYS A 17 -7.63 -7.05 14.53
C CYS A 17 -7.27 -6.13 13.35
N VAL A 18 -6.94 -6.65 12.16
CA VAL A 18 -6.58 -5.79 11.02
C VAL A 18 -7.65 -5.82 9.92
N SER A 19 -8.37 -4.70 9.78
CA SER A 19 -9.30 -4.46 8.68
C SER A 19 -8.63 -3.52 7.68
N THR A 20 -8.10 -4.07 6.60
CA THR A 20 -7.60 -3.28 5.46
C THR A 20 -8.78 -2.76 4.64
N ARG A 21 -9.08 -1.46 4.73
CA ARG A 21 -10.00 -0.80 3.80
C ARG A 21 -9.29 -0.55 2.48
N GLN A 22 -9.59 -1.36 1.47
CA GLN A 22 -9.18 -1.08 0.10
C GLN A 22 -10.10 0.01 -0.46
N PHE A 23 -9.61 1.26 -0.49
CA PHE A 23 -10.26 2.33 -1.23
C PHE A 23 -10.01 2.11 -2.72
N ALA A 24 -10.92 1.40 -3.37
CA ALA A 24 -11.00 1.32 -4.82
C ALA A 24 -12.22 2.13 -5.25
N ASP A 25 -12.10 3.46 -5.21
CA ASP A 25 -13.08 4.32 -5.87
C ASP A 25 -12.84 4.20 -7.38
N VAL A 26 -13.47 3.20 -8.00
CA VAL A 26 -13.30 2.82 -9.40
C VAL A 26 -14.31 3.57 -10.26
N HIS A 27 -14.20 4.88 -10.29
CA HIS A 27 -15.00 5.74 -11.19
C HIS A 27 -14.15 6.41 -12.26
N PHE A 28 -12.98 5.85 -12.57
CA PHE A 28 -12.22 6.25 -13.75
C PHE A 28 -12.78 5.56 -15.00
N SER A 29 -13.58 6.29 -15.79
CA SER A 29 -13.87 5.92 -17.17
C SER A 29 -12.94 6.69 -18.09
N PRO A 30 -12.07 6.03 -18.88
CA PRO A 30 -11.27 6.75 -19.86
C PRO A 30 -12.18 7.48 -20.86
N PRO A 31 -11.82 8.70 -21.28
CA PRO A 31 -12.55 9.40 -22.33
C PRO A 31 -12.49 8.61 -23.65
N SER A 32 -13.55 8.71 -24.45
CA SER A 32 -13.58 8.13 -25.80
C SER A 32 -12.76 8.97 -26.79
N GLY A 33 -12.16 8.30 -27.79
CA GLY A 33 -11.32 8.95 -28.81
C GLY A 33 -9.87 9.13 -28.36
N ASP A 34 -9.14 10.02 -29.06
CA ASP A 34 -7.75 10.34 -28.73
C ASP A 34 -7.68 11.28 -27.53
N TYR A 35 -7.00 10.87 -26.47
CA TYR A 35 -6.81 11.68 -25.26
C TYR A 35 -5.35 11.68 -24.81
N LYS A 36 -4.96 12.76 -24.11
CA LYS A 36 -3.63 12.89 -23.50
C LYS A 36 -3.73 12.58 -22.01
N LEU A 37 -2.95 11.61 -21.54
CA LEU A 37 -2.86 11.28 -20.12
C LEU A 37 -1.64 11.97 -19.50
N LEU A 38 -1.87 12.86 -18.54
CA LEU A 38 -0.79 13.44 -17.74
C LEU A 38 -0.46 12.49 -16.58
N VAL A 39 0.72 11.89 -16.61
CA VAL A 39 1.21 11.05 -15.52
C VAL A 39 2.18 11.87 -14.67
N MET A 40 1.83 12.05 -13.40
CA MET A 40 2.68 12.73 -12.43
C MET A 40 3.35 11.72 -11.51
N ARG A 41 4.57 12.05 -11.06
CA ARG A 41 5.26 11.29 -10.03
C ARG A 41 4.50 11.44 -8.70
N PRO A 42 4.25 10.35 -7.95
CA PRO A 42 3.64 10.44 -6.64
C PRO A 42 4.54 11.21 -5.68
N ASP A 43 3.94 12.08 -4.86
CA ASP A 43 4.62 12.63 -3.70
C ASP A 43 4.63 11.58 -2.57
N VAL A 44 5.78 11.39 -1.94
CA VAL A 44 6.01 10.30 -1.00
C VAL A 44 6.79 10.84 0.19
N SER A 45 6.23 10.65 1.38
CA SER A 45 6.85 10.93 2.67
C SER A 45 6.58 9.76 3.61
N VAL A 46 7.59 9.37 4.39
CA VAL A 46 7.49 8.25 5.32
C VAL A 46 8.08 8.66 6.67
N GLY A 47 7.41 8.26 7.73
CA GLY A 47 7.85 8.49 9.10
C GLY A 47 7.43 7.37 10.04
N SER A 48 8.01 7.36 11.24
CA SER A 48 7.63 6.44 12.31
C SER A 48 6.49 7.06 13.13
N VAL A 49 5.44 6.29 13.41
CA VAL A 49 4.37 6.71 14.31
C VAL A 49 4.80 6.39 15.73
N THR A 50 4.96 7.43 16.56
CA THR A 50 5.32 7.27 17.98
C THR A 50 4.11 6.87 18.82
N THR A 51 4.33 6.45 20.07
CA THR A 51 3.25 6.06 21.02
C THR A 51 2.21 7.17 21.24
N GLY A 52 2.57 8.43 20.99
CA GLY A 52 1.66 9.59 21.06
C GLY A 52 0.98 9.94 19.74
N GLY A 53 1.14 9.14 18.67
CA GLY A 53 0.57 9.41 17.35
C GLY A 53 1.32 10.46 16.52
N MET A 54 2.39 11.04 17.06
CA MET A 54 3.26 11.97 16.33
C MET A 54 4.09 11.22 15.29
N VAL A 55 4.11 11.72 14.06
CA VAL A 55 4.89 11.17 12.96
C VAL A 55 6.29 11.79 12.96
N GLU A 56 7.31 10.96 13.17
CA GLU A 56 8.71 11.35 13.09
C GLU A 56 9.25 11.10 11.67
N PRO A 57 9.67 12.12 10.90
CA PRO A 57 10.14 11.95 9.52
C PRO A 57 11.37 11.06 9.41
N ARG A 58 11.39 10.18 8.40
CA ARG A 58 12.49 9.26 8.12
C ARG A 58 12.93 9.41 6.66
N ALA A 59 14.01 10.17 6.44
CA ALA A 59 14.50 10.49 5.10
C ALA A 59 14.96 9.22 4.34
N ASP A 60 15.65 8.32 5.04
CA ASP A 60 16.09 7.03 4.54
C ASP A 60 14.93 6.14 4.10
N TRP A 61 13.84 6.12 4.86
CA TRP A 61 12.64 5.36 4.52
C TRP A 61 11.86 6.01 3.39
N THR A 62 11.80 7.34 3.36
CA THR A 62 11.17 8.10 2.28
C THR A 62 11.82 7.80 0.94
N GLU A 63 13.16 7.82 0.90
CA GLU A 63 13.91 7.51 -0.33
C GLU A 63 13.74 6.04 -0.74
N GLN A 64 13.80 5.10 0.22
CA GLN A 64 13.51 3.69 -0.06
C GLN A 64 12.11 3.47 -0.63
N SER A 65 11.09 4.07 -0.02
CA SER A 65 9.70 3.94 -0.46
C SER A 65 9.48 4.55 -1.84
N ARG A 66 10.14 5.69 -2.14
CA ARG A 66 10.11 6.29 -3.47
C ARG A 66 10.64 5.33 -4.54
N ARG A 67 11.79 4.69 -4.28
CA ARG A 67 12.37 3.69 -5.20
C ARG A 67 11.46 2.48 -5.38
N ASN A 68 10.92 1.94 -4.29
CA ASN A 68 10.05 0.76 -4.30
C ASN A 68 8.75 1.03 -5.07
N LEU A 69 8.12 2.19 -4.86
CA LEU A 69 6.91 2.59 -5.58
C LEU A 69 7.18 2.73 -7.07
N LEU A 70 8.27 3.38 -7.46
CA LEU A 70 8.63 3.50 -8.89
C LEU A 70 8.91 2.14 -9.54
N ALA A 71 9.57 1.22 -8.83
CA ALA A 71 9.80 -0.13 -9.32
C ALA A 71 8.48 -0.90 -9.52
N ALA A 72 7.57 -0.83 -8.53
CA ALA A 72 6.26 -1.48 -8.62
C ALA A 72 5.39 -0.89 -9.74
N LEU A 73 5.41 0.44 -9.92
CA LEU A 73 4.68 1.11 -10.99
C LEU A 73 5.20 0.69 -12.37
N ARG A 74 6.53 0.65 -12.57
CA ARG A 74 7.11 0.15 -13.83
C ARG A 74 6.73 -1.29 -14.12
N ALA A 75 6.74 -2.16 -13.10
CA ALA A 75 6.31 -3.55 -13.24
C ALA A 75 4.83 -3.67 -13.65
N GLN A 76 3.95 -2.83 -13.07
CA GLN A 76 2.54 -2.79 -13.46
C GLN A 76 2.34 -2.22 -14.87
N GLN A 77 3.09 -1.18 -15.25
CA GLN A 77 3.04 -0.58 -16.57
C GLN A 77 3.42 -1.57 -17.68
N ALA A 78 4.47 -2.38 -17.45
CA ALA A 78 4.90 -3.41 -18.40
C ALA A 78 3.79 -4.43 -18.73
N THR A 79 2.95 -4.79 -17.76
CA THR A 79 1.84 -5.73 -17.95
C THR A 79 0.58 -5.05 -18.52
N ARG A 80 0.44 -3.73 -18.35
CA ARG A 80 -0.79 -2.98 -18.66
C ARG A 80 -0.66 -2.04 -19.86
N GLY A 81 0.41 -2.16 -20.64
CA GLY A 81 0.61 -1.39 -21.88
C GLY A 81 1.18 0.01 -21.70
N GLY A 82 1.78 0.33 -20.54
CA GLY A 82 2.53 1.58 -20.35
C GLY A 82 3.95 1.40 -20.88
N THR A 83 4.27 2.03 -22.01
CA THR A 83 5.65 2.12 -22.50
C THR A 83 6.52 2.97 -21.57
N PRO A 84 7.79 2.59 -21.32
CA PRO A 84 8.70 3.30 -20.41
C PRO A 84 9.05 4.73 -20.86
#